data_AF-B5CRR9-F1
#
_entry.id   AF-B5CRR9-F1
#
_cell.length_a   1.000
_cell.length_b   1.000
_cell.length_c   1.000
_cell.angle_alpha   90.00
_cell.angle_beta   90.00
_cell.angle_gamma   90.00
#
_symmetry.space_group_name_H-M   'P 1'
#
loop_
_entity.id
_entity.type
_entity.pdbx_description
1 polymer ?
#
loop_
_entity_poly.entity_id
_entity_poly.type
_entity_poly.pdbx_seq_one_letter_code
_entity_poly.pdbx_strand_id
1 'polypeptide(L)'
;MYSIPLFYIFFCVLAISSIWIIVMRWKRYMKYSNGTYKNAGQNLIFKTELSQNEIIRKLETHDAKDTLDYDFYEKNGEYFLKVKGVKRLVFNGILTADFKVDFLENAQRYIIVHQSNNFQMLYSSGYEAEIFEFMVKKLNCIPQEKING
;
A
#
# COMPACT_ATOMS: atom_id res chain seq x y z
N MET A 1 14.39 46.03 -4.37
CA MET A 1 13.13 45.56 -5.01
C MET A 1 13.31 44.27 -5.84
N TYR A 2 14.18 43.33 -5.46
CA TYR A 2 14.33 42.02 -6.15
C TYR A 2 13.65 40.83 -5.43
N SER A 3 13.15 41.04 -4.20
CA SER A 3 12.62 39.95 -3.36
C SER A 3 11.27 39.40 -3.82
N ILE A 4 10.43 40.23 -4.44
CA ILE A 4 9.06 39.86 -4.86
C ILE A 4 9.09 38.84 -6.02
N PRO A 5 9.82 39.05 -7.12
CA PRO A 5 9.87 38.08 -8.21
C PRO A 5 10.55 36.75 -7.81
N LEU A 6 11.57 36.79 -6.93
CA LEU A 6 12.21 35.58 -6.39
C LEU A 6 11.24 34.72 -5.56
N PHE A 7 10.38 35.36 -4.77
CA PHE A 7 9.34 34.67 -3.99
C PHE A 7 8.38 33.92 -4.91
N TYR A 8 7.85 34.56 -5.96
CA TYR A 8 6.93 33.88 -6.89
C TYR A 8 7.60 32.73 -7.67
N ILE A 9 8.84 32.92 -8.12
CA ILE A 9 9.60 31.86 -8.81
C ILE A 9 9.78 30.64 -7.89
N PHE A 10 10.09 30.86 -6.60
CA PHE A 10 10.20 29.79 -5.62
C PHE A 10 8.90 28.98 -5.48
N PHE A 11 7.76 29.64 -5.31
CA PHE A 11 6.46 28.95 -5.22
C PHE A 11 6.08 28.24 -6.52
N CYS A 12 6.39 28.82 -7.69
CA CYS A 12 6.17 28.17 -8.97
C CYS A 12 6.97 26.86 -9.10
N VAL A 13 8.26 26.86 -8.70
CA VAL A 13 9.10 25.66 -8.70
C VAL A 13 8.56 24.61 -7.73
N LEU A 14 8.14 25.00 -6.53
CA LEU A 14 7.52 24.09 -5.57
C LEU A 14 6.21 23.48 -6.11
N ALA A 15 5.38 24.29 -6.77
CA ALA A 15 4.12 23.83 -7.36
C ALA A 15 4.35 22.82 -8.50
N ILE A 16 5.29 23.10 -9.41
CA ILE A 16 5.63 22.18 -10.49
C ILE A 16 6.20 20.87 -9.93
N SER A 17 7.09 20.97 -8.93
CA SER A 17 7.70 19.82 -8.28
C SER A 17 6.66 18.95 -7.57
N SER A 18 5.70 19.56 -6.87
CA SER A 18 4.64 18.84 -6.17
C SER A 18 3.69 18.13 -7.15
N ILE A 19 3.29 18.81 -8.24
CA ILE A 19 2.49 18.20 -9.32
C ILE A 19 3.22 16.99 -9.89
N TRP A 20 4.52 17.12 -10.17
CA TRP A 20 5.31 16.03 -10.74
C TRP A 20 5.38 14.82 -9.79
N ILE A 21 5.59 15.05 -8.49
CA ILE A 21 5.56 14.00 -7.46
C ILE A 21 4.19 13.29 -7.43
N ILE A 22 3.10 14.06 -7.45
CA ILE A 22 1.73 13.52 -7.45
C ILE A 22 1.48 12.66 -8.70
N VAL A 23 1.88 13.13 -9.88
CA VAL A 23 1.69 12.39 -11.14
C VAL A 23 2.50 11.10 -11.16
N MET A 24 3.77 11.13 -10.74
CA MET A 24 4.58 9.91 -10.63
C MET A 24 3.99 8.90 -9.67
N ARG A 25 3.52 9.38 -8.52
CA ARG A 25 2.85 8.58 -7.49
C ARG A 25 1.56 7.96 -8.06
N TRP A 26 0.74 8.72 -8.77
CA TRP A 26 -0.49 8.20 -9.39
C TRP A 26 -0.21 7.17 -10.49
N LYS A 27 0.78 7.40 -11.38
CA LYS A 27 1.17 6.43 -12.42
C LYS A 27 1.59 5.08 -11.82
N ARG A 28 2.33 5.13 -10.72
CA ARG A 28 2.72 3.94 -9.94
C ARG A 28 1.50 3.15 -9.50
N TYR A 29 0.54 3.86 -8.93
CA TYR A 29 -0.66 3.28 -8.32
C TYR A 29 -1.52 2.61 -9.38
N MET A 30 -1.72 3.27 -10.51
CA MET A 30 -2.42 2.68 -11.65
C MET A 30 -1.72 1.42 -12.17
N LYS A 31 -0.39 1.40 -12.22
CA LYS A 31 0.38 0.24 -12.67
C LYS A 31 0.19 -0.99 -11.75
N TYR A 32 0.32 -0.83 -10.44
CA TYR A 32 0.30 -1.97 -9.51
C TYR A 32 -1.09 -2.34 -9.03
N SER A 33 -2.05 -1.41 -9.02
CA SER A 33 -3.45 -1.75 -8.74
C SER A 33 -4.19 -2.25 -9.97
N ASN A 34 -3.60 -2.16 -11.17
CA ASN A 34 -4.29 -2.46 -12.42
C ASN A 34 -5.63 -1.70 -12.56
N GLY A 35 -5.69 -0.48 -12.03
CA GLY A 35 -6.89 0.37 -12.05
C GLY A 35 -7.96 0.03 -11.01
N THR A 36 -7.75 -0.96 -10.13
CA THR A 36 -8.74 -1.34 -9.12
C THR A 36 -8.79 -0.38 -7.93
N TYR A 37 -7.75 0.42 -7.72
CA TYR A 37 -7.72 1.41 -6.64
C TYR A 37 -8.56 2.64 -7.00
N LYS A 38 -9.73 2.79 -6.37
CA LYS A 38 -10.64 3.93 -6.61
C LYS A 38 -10.57 4.99 -5.51
N ASN A 39 -10.77 4.59 -4.25
CA ASN A 39 -10.88 5.52 -3.13
C ASN A 39 -10.04 5.07 -1.94
N ALA A 40 -9.63 6.03 -1.12
CA ALA A 40 -9.02 5.76 0.18
C ALA A 40 -10.00 5.01 1.09
N GLY A 41 -9.51 4.03 1.83
CA GLY A 41 -10.33 3.23 2.76
C GLY A 41 -11.08 2.07 2.12
N GLN A 42 -10.87 1.80 0.83
CA GLN A 42 -11.47 0.64 0.18
C GLN A 42 -10.75 -0.66 0.58
N ASN A 43 -11.47 -1.78 0.51
CA ASN A 43 -10.84 -3.08 0.68
C ASN A 43 -9.93 -3.39 -0.51
N LEU A 44 -8.70 -3.80 -0.24
CA LEU A 44 -7.75 -4.18 -1.27
C LEU A 44 -7.87 -5.67 -1.52
N ILE A 45 -8.30 -6.05 -2.73
CA ILE A 45 -8.57 -7.45 -3.08
C ILE A 45 -7.48 -7.93 -4.04
N PHE A 46 -6.89 -9.07 -3.70
CA PHE A 46 -5.82 -9.70 -4.44
C PHE A 46 -6.18 -11.15 -4.73
N LYS A 47 -6.11 -11.56 -5.99
CA LYS A 47 -6.15 -12.96 -6.39
C LYS A 47 -4.74 -13.54 -6.38
N THR A 48 -4.59 -14.77 -5.92
CA THR A 48 -3.31 -15.47 -5.88
C THR A 48 -3.48 -16.95 -6.17
N GLU A 49 -2.40 -17.60 -6.60
CA GLU A 49 -2.33 -19.06 -6.77
C GLU A 49 -1.68 -19.73 -5.55
N LEU A 50 -1.03 -18.96 -4.68
CA LEU A 50 -0.37 -19.47 -3.48
C LEU A 50 -1.40 -19.96 -2.44
N SER A 51 -1.03 -20.99 -1.70
CA SER A 51 -1.82 -21.45 -0.54
C SER A 51 -1.70 -20.47 0.64
N GLN A 52 -2.69 -20.46 1.55
CA GLN A 52 -2.64 -19.61 2.75
C GLN A 52 -1.33 -19.76 3.54
N ASN A 53 -0.85 -20.99 3.74
CA ASN A 53 0.39 -21.25 4.48
C ASN A 53 1.63 -20.67 3.80
N GLU A 54 1.70 -20.73 2.46
CA GLU A 54 2.80 -20.12 1.71
C GLU A 54 2.77 -18.59 1.79
N ILE A 55 1.58 -18.01 1.79
CA ILE A 55 1.41 -16.55 1.92
C ILE A 55 1.87 -16.10 3.30
N ILE A 56 1.39 -16.76 4.37
CA ILE A 56 1.80 -16.47 5.75
C ILE A 56 3.32 -16.55 5.88
N ARG A 57 3.93 -17.65 5.45
CA ARG A 57 5.38 -17.83 5.52
C ARG A 57 6.15 -16.74 4.78
N LYS A 58 5.67 -16.33 3.60
CA LYS A 58 6.30 -15.25 2.82
C LYS A 58 6.14 -13.89 3.49
N LEU A 59 5.02 -13.62 4.16
CA LEU A 59 4.78 -12.37 4.89
C LEU A 59 5.56 -12.33 6.21
N GLU A 60 5.75 -13.47 6.89
CA GLU A 60 6.60 -13.54 8.08
C GLU A 60 8.10 -13.37 7.75
N THR A 61 8.51 -13.80 6.55
CA THR A 61 9.92 -13.71 6.13
C THR A 61 10.20 -12.39 5.43
N HIS A 62 10.88 -11.47 6.11
CA HIS A 62 11.35 -10.22 5.50
C HIS A 62 12.38 -10.46 4.38
N ASP A 63 12.22 -9.75 3.27
CA ASP A 63 13.19 -9.72 2.16
C ASP A 63 13.74 -8.30 2.01
N ALA A 64 15.02 -8.19 1.62
CA ALA A 64 15.64 -6.93 1.25
C ALA A 64 14.88 -6.23 0.10
N LYS A 65 14.26 -7.00 -0.79
CA LYS A 65 13.45 -6.51 -1.92
C LYS A 65 12.07 -5.98 -1.51
N ASP A 66 11.66 -6.16 -0.26
CA ASP A 66 10.36 -5.68 0.21
C ASP A 66 10.28 -4.17 0.09
N THR A 67 9.17 -3.67 -0.44
CA THR A 67 8.94 -2.23 -0.63
C THR A 67 8.44 -1.54 0.64
N LEU A 68 7.88 -2.31 1.58
CA LEU A 68 7.39 -1.83 2.86
C LEU A 68 8.32 -2.23 4.00
N ASP A 69 8.37 -1.38 5.02
CA ASP A 69 8.78 -1.74 6.37
C ASP A 69 7.51 -2.10 7.14
N TYR A 70 7.39 -3.36 7.56
CA TYR A 70 6.15 -3.91 8.10
C TYR A 70 6.42 -4.96 9.17
N ASP A 71 5.41 -5.27 9.97
CA ASP A 71 5.32 -6.51 10.74
C ASP A 71 4.06 -7.26 10.29
N PHE A 72 4.14 -8.58 10.18
CA PHE A 72 2.99 -9.45 9.98
C PHE A 72 2.78 -10.27 11.24
N TYR A 73 1.55 -10.31 11.77
CA TYR A 73 1.27 -10.99 13.02
C TYR A 73 -0.16 -11.52 13.09
N GLU A 74 -0.37 -12.55 13.91
CA GLU A 74 -1.68 -13.12 14.20
C GLU A 74 -2.16 -12.67 15.60
N LYS A 75 -3.43 -12.33 15.71
CA LYS A 75 -4.08 -12.01 16.99
C LYS A 75 -5.49 -12.58 17.01
N ASN A 76 -5.77 -13.48 17.95
CA ASN A 76 -7.08 -14.12 18.13
C ASN A 76 -7.60 -14.86 16.88
N GLY A 77 -6.72 -15.47 16.08
CA GLY A 77 -7.11 -16.15 14.84
C GLY A 77 -7.28 -15.22 13.63
N GLU A 78 -7.06 -13.92 13.79
CA GLU A 78 -7.08 -12.94 12.71
C GLU A 78 -5.65 -12.48 12.37
N TYR A 79 -5.38 -12.25 11.10
CA TYR A 79 -4.07 -11.82 10.63
C TYR A 79 -4.04 -10.31 10.40
N PHE A 80 -2.90 -9.70 10.71
CA PHE A 80 -2.69 -8.27 10.61
C PHE A 80 -1.35 -7.96 9.95
N LEU A 81 -1.35 -6.92 9.11
CA LEU A 81 -0.20 -6.34 8.46
C LEU A 81 -0.02 -4.91 8.98
N LYS A 82 0.93 -4.72 9.89
CA LYS A 82 1.29 -3.42 10.42
C LYS A 82 2.37 -2.79 9.56
N VAL A 83 2.00 -1.79 8.77
CA VAL A 83 2.93 -1.04 7.94
C VAL A 83 3.52 0.11 8.75
N LYS A 84 4.85 0.13 8.88
CA LYS A 84 5.62 1.17 9.59
C LYS A 84 6.22 2.22 8.66
N GLY A 85 6.32 1.91 7.37
CA GLY A 85 7.03 2.75 6.43
C GLY A 85 7.10 2.17 5.03
N VAL A 86 7.64 2.99 4.13
CA VAL A 86 7.95 2.58 2.76
C VAL A 86 9.46 2.69 2.64
N LYS A 87 10.16 1.58 2.38
CA LYS A 87 11.64 1.54 2.44
C LYS A 87 12.32 2.58 1.52
N ARG A 88 11.64 3.00 0.46
CA ARG A 88 12.11 4.02 -0.49
C ARG A 88 12.09 5.46 0.07
N LEU A 89 11.40 5.68 1.18
CA LEU A 89 11.28 6.96 1.86
C LEU A 89 12.08 6.92 3.17
N VAL A 90 12.63 8.06 3.57
CA VAL A 90 13.50 8.18 4.75
C VAL A 90 12.71 8.25 6.07
N PHE A 91 11.38 8.30 6.00
CA PHE A 91 10.47 8.51 7.13
C PHE A 91 9.86 7.20 7.68
N ASN A 92 10.65 6.15 7.84
CA ASN A 92 10.17 4.88 8.39
C ASN A 92 9.97 4.97 9.92
N GLY A 93 8.88 4.43 10.43
CA GLY A 93 8.57 4.37 11.86
C GLY A 93 7.87 5.60 12.45
N ILE A 94 7.66 6.67 11.67
CA ILE A 94 6.97 7.89 12.13
C ILE A 94 5.45 7.74 12.06
N LEU A 95 4.97 7.09 11.00
CA LEU A 95 3.55 6.82 10.78
C LEU A 95 3.38 5.32 10.63
N THR A 96 2.49 4.73 11.43
CA THR A 96 2.18 3.31 11.35
C THR A 96 0.70 3.15 11.05
N ALA A 97 0.37 2.25 10.14
CA ALA A 97 -1.00 1.87 9.82
C ALA A 97 -1.16 0.36 9.96
N ASP A 98 -2.24 -0.07 10.59
CA ASP A 98 -2.54 -1.49 10.79
C ASP A 98 -3.64 -1.92 9.82
N PHE A 99 -3.45 -3.07 9.19
CA PHE A 99 -4.38 -3.59 8.20
C PHE A 99 -4.75 -5.02 8.55
N LYS A 100 -6.03 -5.32 8.62
CA LYS A 100 -6.49 -6.70 8.78
C LYS A 100 -6.36 -7.43 7.45
N VAL A 101 -5.87 -8.66 7.47
CA VAL A 101 -5.67 -9.51 6.31
C VAL A 101 -6.56 -10.74 6.44
N ASP A 102 -7.51 -10.86 5.52
CA ASP A 102 -8.41 -12.01 5.42
C ASP A 102 -8.03 -12.89 4.22
N PHE A 103 -8.05 -14.21 4.43
CA PHE A 103 -7.78 -15.20 3.40
C PHE A 103 -9.08 -15.91 3.05
N LEU A 104 -9.44 -15.92 1.77
CA LEU A 104 -10.62 -16.60 1.27
C LEU A 104 -10.20 -17.68 0.26
N GLU A 105 -10.47 -18.94 0.61
CA GLU A 105 -10.21 -20.10 -0.24
C GLU A 105 -11.55 -20.70 -0.73
N ASN A 106 -12.05 -20.21 -1.86
CA ASN A 106 -13.19 -20.79 -2.58
C ASN A 106 -12.67 -21.53 -3.84
N ALA A 107 -13.37 -21.45 -4.98
CA ALA A 107 -12.85 -21.90 -6.27
C ALA A 107 -11.58 -21.15 -6.72
N GLN A 108 -11.34 -19.96 -6.17
CA GLN A 108 -10.14 -19.15 -6.33
C GLN A 108 -9.69 -18.67 -4.95
N ARG A 109 -8.38 -18.41 -4.81
CA ARG A 109 -7.79 -17.91 -3.56
C ARG A 109 -7.65 -16.41 -3.62
N TYR A 110 -8.18 -15.74 -2.60
CA TYR A 110 -8.12 -14.30 -2.46
C TYR A 110 -7.48 -13.90 -1.13
N ILE A 111 -6.75 -12.79 -1.17
CA ILE A 111 -6.29 -12.06 0.00
C ILE A 111 -7.04 -10.74 0.00
N ILE A 112 -7.67 -10.41 1.12
CA ILE A 112 -8.40 -9.16 1.30
C ILE A 112 -7.71 -8.39 2.41
N VAL A 113 -7.28 -7.17 2.11
CA VAL A 113 -6.64 -6.29 3.07
C VAL A 113 -7.60 -5.16 3.42
N HIS A 114 -8.00 -5.11 4.68
CA HIS A 114 -8.91 -4.13 5.26
C HIS A 114 -8.12 -3.14 6.12
N GLN A 115 -8.55 -1.89 6.17
CA GLN A 115 -8.00 -0.97 7.17
C GLN A 115 -8.48 -1.35 8.57
N SER A 116 -7.55 -1.53 9.50
CA SER A 116 -7.85 -1.72 10.91
C SER A 116 -7.77 -0.35 11.59
N ASN A 117 -8.93 0.26 11.87
CA ASN A 117 -9.18 1.53 12.56
C ASN A 117 -9.24 2.85 11.72
N ASN A 118 -10.28 3.64 11.98
CA ASN A 118 -10.61 4.90 11.27
C ASN A 118 -9.69 6.10 11.59
N PHE A 119 -9.06 6.13 12.78
CA PHE A 119 -8.31 7.31 13.24
C PHE A 119 -7.01 7.57 12.44
N GLN A 120 -6.56 6.58 11.65
CA GLN A 120 -5.35 6.65 10.83
C GLN A 120 -5.64 6.85 9.33
N MET A 121 -6.90 7.13 8.93
CA MET A 121 -7.33 7.24 7.52
C MET A 121 -6.45 8.17 6.65
N LEU A 122 -5.99 9.29 7.21
CA LEU A 122 -5.12 10.25 6.51
C LEU A 122 -3.75 9.64 6.14
N TYR A 123 -3.27 8.68 6.93
CA TYR A 123 -1.97 8.04 6.75
C TYR A 123 -2.09 6.67 6.06
N SER A 124 -3.15 5.91 6.35
CA SER A 124 -3.42 4.62 5.73
C SER A 124 -3.66 4.73 4.22
N SER A 125 -4.35 5.78 3.76
CA SER A 125 -4.50 6.09 2.33
C SER A 125 -3.15 6.27 1.60
N GLY A 126 -2.13 6.72 2.34
CA GLY A 126 -0.76 6.82 1.85
C GLY A 126 -0.12 5.45 1.61
N TYR A 127 -0.48 4.44 2.41
CA TYR A 127 0.07 3.08 2.37
C TYR A 127 -0.71 2.13 1.48
N GLU A 128 -2.03 2.29 1.30
CA GLU A 128 -2.85 1.38 0.47
C GLU A 128 -2.25 1.15 -0.92
N ALA A 129 -1.80 2.22 -1.54
CA ALA A 129 -1.23 2.15 -2.88
C ALA A 129 0.19 1.54 -2.90
N GLU A 130 0.94 1.65 -1.79
CA GLU A 130 2.22 0.98 -1.63
C GLU A 130 2.03 -0.51 -1.23
N ILE A 131 0.89 -0.86 -0.61
CA ILE A 131 0.47 -2.26 -0.36
C ILE A 131 0.20 -2.98 -1.69
N PHE A 132 -0.41 -2.34 -2.70
CA PHE A 132 -0.51 -2.97 -4.02
C PHE A 132 0.86 -3.35 -4.59
N GLU A 133 1.81 -2.42 -4.59
CA GLU A 133 3.17 -2.69 -5.08
C GLU A 133 3.83 -3.82 -4.28
N PHE A 134 3.67 -3.81 -2.96
CA PHE A 134 4.20 -4.84 -2.07
C PHE A 134 3.61 -6.22 -2.36
N MET A 135 2.27 -6.35 -2.38
CA MET A 135 1.58 -7.62 -2.57
C MET A 135 1.88 -8.22 -3.95
N VAL A 136 1.89 -7.40 -5.00
CA VAL A 136 2.24 -7.84 -6.36
C VAL A 136 3.69 -8.34 -6.41
N LYS A 137 4.65 -7.64 -5.80
CA LYS A 137 6.07 -8.03 -5.85
C LYS A 137 6.41 -9.21 -4.93
N LYS A 138 5.87 -9.22 -3.71
CA LYS A 138 6.16 -10.21 -2.66
C LYS A 138 5.49 -11.54 -2.95
N LEU A 139 4.22 -11.48 -3.30
CA LEU A 139 3.34 -12.65 -3.37
C LEU A 139 2.91 -12.99 -4.81
N ASN A 140 3.32 -12.20 -5.81
CA ASN A 140 2.91 -12.36 -7.20
C ASN A 140 1.37 -12.34 -7.38
N CYS A 141 0.71 -11.51 -6.56
CA CYS A 141 -0.74 -11.38 -6.59
C CYS A 141 -1.23 -10.55 -7.79
N ILE A 142 -2.48 -10.79 -8.18
CA ILE A 142 -3.19 -10.02 -9.19
C ILE A 142 -4.29 -9.20 -8.50
N PRO A 143 -4.25 -7.86 -8.52
CA PRO A 143 -5.32 -7.01 -8.00
C PRO A 143 -6.66 -7.30 -8.67
N GLN A 144 -7.75 -7.28 -7.89
CA GLN A 144 -9.11 -7.45 -8.40
C GLN A 144 -10.02 -6.35 -7.85
N GLU A 145 -11.06 -5.97 -8.62
CA GLU A 145 -12.07 -5.03 -8.12
C GLU A 145 -13.07 -5.68 -7.15
N LYS A 146 -13.32 -6.98 -7.33
CA LYS A 146 -14.27 -7.77 -6.55
C LYS A 146 -13.89 -9.24 -6.55
N ILE A 147 -14.48 -9.98 -5.62
CA ILE A 147 -14.38 -11.43 -5.56
C ILE A 147 -15.32 -11.98 -6.62
N ASN A 148 -14.78 -12.71 -7.60
CA ASN A 148 -15.58 -13.44 -8.57
C ASN A 148 -15.86 -14.83 -7.97
N GLY A 149 -17.15 -15.09 -7.70
CA GLY A 149 -17.68 -16.39 -7.27
C GLY A 149 -17.92 -17.33 -8.44
#